data_AF-A0A2S5BG22-F1
#
_entry.id   AF-A0A2S5BG22-F1
#
_cell.length_a   1.000
_cell.length_b   1.000
_cell.length_c   1.000
_cell.angle_alpha   90.00
_cell.angle_beta   90.00
_cell.angle_gamma   90.00
#
_symmetry.space_group_name_H-M   'P 1'
#
loop_
_entity.id
_entity.type
_entity.pdbx_description
1 polymer ?
#
loop_
_entity_poly.entity_id
_entity_poly.type
_entity_poly.pdbx_seq_one_letter_code
_entity_poly.pdbx_strand_id
1 'polypeptide(L)'
;MPRDDNLSAASTSTGRQLPVALSCETCRLRKIKCTRLDGTDSCAGCLKKGIQCVFLHRPKTRRRTGKNVEAARAQFGPATPSSNTGSEQIAATRTPLPLVSAQERLARQELVGAFGSKIVDVYVKSGHDRSTWPEVDLPLVDLWDLKLRYNRCGQRLDQLSTADQLVFRIICAYAAQSCLPDQLAGNSRRGITHEIKTEFETYADSIGIWRQTDPDNLVPLFLGYKAKETEDLTAEEAAPYLEAAIAQWRRLVRRESPASRQIADSLPTSLRWSLVVADCYGAAERRHTPLLMQAALGISASAPMRCVYDAILVFALLAHDVASYSSSLACAIESLQPLWSGLDSLYAWAQDALLVYATDIWSSAITLEFSIAEHIRSILSRVAAPANHGVGLTNTNHLASLVSLCAIANQRILTAITSNLRIVRTRHNPPLHTLGVMPALILGIGRVLDIGQAFAGAPAQDRSLFPSGPQEKLESLSL
;
A
#
# COMPACT_ATOMS: atom_id res chain seq x y z
N MET A 1 52.55 56.08 -11.38
CA MET A 1 52.81 56.58 -10.02
C MET A 1 51.64 56.18 -9.13
N PRO A 2 51.90 55.71 -7.90
CA PRO A 2 51.89 54.27 -7.63
C PRO A 2 50.65 53.80 -6.86
N ARG A 3 50.37 52.50 -7.05
CA ARG A 3 49.53 51.68 -6.17
C ARG A 3 50.37 51.37 -4.94
N ASP A 4 49.89 51.74 -3.77
CA ASP A 4 50.41 51.24 -2.51
C ASP A 4 49.52 50.09 -2.02
N ASP A 5 50.16 48.94 -1.99
CA ASP A 5 49.78 47.75 -1.24
C ASP A 5 49.58 48.11 0.23
N ASN A 6 48.47 47.68 0.82
CA ASN A 6 48.38 47.67 2.28
C ASN A 6 47.90 46.31 2.77
N LEU A 7 48.91 45.58 3.27
CA LEU A 7 48.83 44.40 4.10
C LEU A 7 47.91 44.68 5.30
N SER A 8 46.92 43.82 5.53
CA SER A 8 46.28 43.71 6.84
C SER A 8 46.26 42.25 7.25
N ALA A 9 47.14 41.99 8.21
CA ALA A 9 47.44 40.71 8.80
C ALA A 9 46.27 40.17 9.63
N ALA A 10 46.27 38.84 9.72
CA ALA A 10 45.37 38.03 10.51
C ALA A 10 45.38 38.38 12.01
N SER A 11 44.19 38.40 12.60
CA SER A 11 43.98 38.20 14.03
C SER A 11 42.83 37.21 14.23
N THR A 12 43.17 35.92 14.24
CA THR A 12 42.29 34.82 14.67
C THR A 12 42.15 34.88 16.18
N SER A 13 41.20 35.68 16.65
CA SER A 13 40.74 35.64 18.04
C SER A 13 39.83 34.42 18.24
N THR A 14 40.13 33.64 19.26
CA THR A 14 39.32 32.54 19.77
C THR A 14 37.96 33.07 20.25
N GLY A 15 36.95 32.93 19.39
CA GLY A 15 35.62 33.47 19.61
C GLY A 15 34.93 32.84 20.82
N ARG A 16 34.96 33.52 21.97
CA ARG A 16 33.89 33.42 22.97
C ARG A 16 32.59 33.71 22.22
N GLN A 17 31.68 32.73 22.14
CA GLN A 17 30.34 32.94 21.59
C GLN A 17 29.65 34.02 22.42
N LEU A 18 29.66 35.25 21.91
CA LEU A 18 28.91 36.36 22.46
C LEU A 18 27.43 35.96 22.52
N PRO A 19 26.73 36.27 23.63
CA PRO A 19 25.32 35.91 23.78
C PRO A 19 24.54 36.37 22.55
N VAL A 20 23.84 35.43 21.90
CA VAL A 20 23.04 35.68 20.70
C VAL A 20 22.10 36.85 20.99
N ALA A 21 22.33 37.98 20.33
CA ALA A 21 21.57 39.20 20.53
C ALA A 21 20.09 38.94 20.23
N LEU A 22 19.21 39.23 21.20
CA LEU A 22 17.77 39.10 21.04
C LEU A 22 17.26 40.06 19.95
N SER A 23 16.45 39.56 19.03
CA SER A 23 15.73 40.38 18.05
C SER A 23 14.59 41.15 18.72
N CYS A 24 14.31 42.38 18.27
CA CYS A 24 13.14 43.15 18.74
C CYS A 24 11.83 42.50 18.24
N GLU A 25 10.72 42.76 18.94
CA GLU A 25 9.42 42.16 18.62
C GLU A 25 8.94 42.55 17.21
N THR A 26 9.21 43.79 16.79
CA THR A 26 8.82 44.31 15.47
C THR A 26 9.54 43.58 14.32
N CYS A 27 10.86 43.39 14.41
CA CYS A 27 11.61 42.63 13.42
C CYS A 27 11.22 41.14 13.44
N ARG A 28 10.93 40.59 14.62
CA ARG A 28 10.48 39.20 14.80
C ARG A 28 9.12 38.96 14.13
N LEU A 29 8.13 39.82 14.39
CA LEU A 29 6.80 39.75 13.77
C LEU A 29 6.88 39.86 12.23
N ARG A 30 7.80 40.70 11.74
CA ARG A 30 8.04 40.88 10.31
C ARG A 30 8.94 39.82 9.68
N LYS A 31 9.49 38.89 10.47
CA LYS A 31 10.45 37.85 10.03
C LYS A 31 11.66 38.42 9.25
N ILE A 32 12.20 39.55 9.69
CA ILE A 32 13.39 40.20 9.09
C ILE A 32 14.57 40.25 10.06
N LYS A 33 15.80 40.35 9.53
CA LYS A 33 17.03 40.47 10.32
C LYS A 33 16.99 41.76 11.18
N CYS A 34 17.26 41.62 12.48
CA CYS A 34 17.32 42.74 13.41
C CYS A 34 18.78 43.16 13.63
N THR A 35 19.19 44.29 13.05
CA THR A 35 20.54 44.86 13.24
C THR A 35 20.46 45.98 14.27
N ARG A 36 21.03 45.76 15.46
CA ARG A 36 21.11 46.79 16.52
C ARG A 36 22.21 47.78 16.16
N LEU A 37 21.93 49.07 16.35
CA LEU A 37 22.93 50.13 16.15
C LEU A 37 23.59 50.41 17.51
N ASP A 38 24.91 50.44 17.53
CA ASP A 38 25.68 50.71 18.75
C ASP A 38 25.32 52.08 19.31
N GLY A 39 25.04 52.14 20.62
CA GLY A 39 24.68 53.39 21.31
C GLY A 39 23.22 53.84 21.15
N THR A 40 22.34 53.05 20.53
CA THR A 40 20.90 53.38 20.44
C THR A 40 19.99 52.25 20.92
N ASP A 41 18.82 52.62 21.44
CA ASP A 41 17.78 51.68 21.88
C ASP A 41 16.92 51.12 20.73
N SER A 42 17.17 51.57 19.50
CA SER A 42 16.41 51.16 18.31
C SER A 42 17.27 50.38 17.31
N CYS A 43 16.69 49.37 16.66
CA CYS A 43 17.37 48.70 15.55
C CYS A 43 17.26 49.53 14.26
N ALA A 44 18.21 49.33 13.33
CA ALA A 44 18.26 50.09 12.07
C ALA A 44 16.96 49.98 11.26
N GLY A 45 16.31 48.82 11.28
CA GLY A 45 15.06 48.58 10.55
C GLY A 45 13.84 49.29 11.14
N CYS A 46 13.77 49.45 12.47
CA CYS A 46 12.70 50.18 13.14
C CYS A 46 12.92 51.69 13.02
N LEU A 47 14.17 52.14 13.21
CA LEU A 47 14.56 53.54 13.07
C LEU A 47 14.25 54.08 11.67
N LYS A 48 14.64 53.34 10.62
CA LYS A 48 14.36 53.72 9.22
C LYS A 48 12.88 53.85 8.90
N LYS A 49 12.00 53.15 9.62
CA LYS A 49 10.55 53.15 9.39
C LYS A 49 9.78 54.06 10.34
N GLY A 50 10.47 54.72 11.28
CA GLY A 50 9.81 55.54 12.31
C GLY A 50 8.88 54.74 13.22
N ILE A 51 9.16 53.44 13.47
CA ILE A 51 8.33 52.57 14.32
C ILE A 51 9.04 52.34 15.64
N GLN A 52 8.29 52.30 16.73
CA GLN A 52 8.81 52.01 18.07
C GLN A 52 9.48 50.62 18.10
N CYS A 53 10.76 50.60 18.49
CA CYS A 53 11.53 49.38 18.65
C CYS A 53 11.36 48.86 20.08
N VAL A 54 10.61 47.76 20.26
CA VAL A 54 10.37 47.18 21.59
C VAL A 54 11.17 45.89 21.75
N PHE A 55 12.08 45.87 22.71
CA PHE A 55 12.79 44.67 23.16
C PHE A 55 12.13 44.15 24.44
N LEU A 56 11.22 43.20 24.29
CA LEU A 56 10.65 42.52 25.46
C LEU A 56 11.70 41.59 26.06
N HIS A 57 12.15 41.89 27.28
CA HIS A 57 12.78 40.91 28.14
C HIS A 57 11.72 39.88 28.52
N ARG A 58 11.51 38.87 27.68
CA ARG A 58 10.70 37.72 28.08
C ARG A 58 11.50 37.01 29.17
N PRO A 59 11.02 36.94 30.43
CA PRO A 59 11.66 36.09 31.42
C PRO A 59 11.72 34.71 30.80
N LYS A 60 12.92 34.12 30.77
CA LYS A 60 13.18 32.77 30.23
C LYS A 60 12.06 31.88 30.77
N THR A 61 11.08 31.53 29.94
CA THR A 61 9.88 30.88 30.43
C THR A 61 10.33 29.62 31.13
N ARG A 62 10.02 29.58 32.43
CA ARG A 62 10.34 28.51 33.38
C ARG A 62 10.19 27.18 32.64
N ARG A 63 11.26 26.38 32.64
CA ARG A 63 11.30 25.04 32.01
C ARG A 63 9.95 24.38 32.24
N ARG A 64 9.21 24.06 31.15
CA ARG A 64 7.96 23.30 31.22
C ARG A 64 8.25 21.94 31.83
N THR A 65 8.19 21.82 33.15
CA THR A 65 8.01 20.56 33.86
C THR A 65 6.50 20.32 33.95
N GLY A 66 5.90 19.95 32.82
CA GLY A 66 4.52 19.47 32.81
C GLY A 66 4.47 18.00 33.22
N LYS A 67 3.33 17.53 33.71
CA LYS A 67 3.07 16.12 34.09
C LYS A 67 3.56 15.11 33.04
N ASN A 68 3.49 15.46 31.75
CA ASN A 68 4.01 14.62 30.65
C ASN A 68 5.54 14.53 30.60
N VAL A 69 6.26 15.56 31.04
CA VAL A 69 7.73 15.56 31.14
C VAL A 69 8.19 14.76 32.36
N GLU A 70 7.40 14.75 33.44
CA GLU A 70 7.63 13.87 34.58
C GLU A 70 7.29 12.41 34.27
N ALA A 71 6.19 12.15 33.55
CA ALA A 71 5.88 10.82 33.04
C ALA A 71 6.99 10.30 32.11
N ALA A 72 7.50 11.15 31.22
CA ALA A 72 8.66 10.81 30.39
C ALA A 72 9.94 10.60 31.22
N ARG A 73 10.19 11.38 32.29
CA ARG A 73 11.32 11.11 33.21
C ARG A 73 11.16 9.81 33.98
N ALA A 74 9.95 9.40 34.33
CA ALA A 74 9.68 8.11 34.95
C ALA A 74 9.90 6.96 33.96
N GLN A 75 9.53 7.16 32.69
CA GLN A 75 9.73 6.16 31.63
C GLN A 75 11.19 6.06 31.14
N PHE A 76 11.94 7.17 31.15
CA PHE A 76 13.25 7.29 30.50
C PHE A 76 14.40 7.66 31.45
N GLY A 77 14.14 7.73 32.76
CA GLY A 77 15.14 8.00 33.80
C GLY A 77 15.55 9.48 33.95
N PRO A 78 16.07 9.88 35.13
CA PRO A 78 16.53 11.25 35.38
C PRO A 78 17.88 11.51 34.71
N ALA A 79 17.92 12.49 33.80
CA ALA A 79 19.16 12.97 33.22
C ALA A 79 20.05 13.64 34.29
N THR A 80 21.11 12.95 34.70
CA THR A 80 22.13 13.44 35.63
C THR A 80 23.09 14.41 34.93
N PRO A 81 23.34 15.61 35.50
CA PRO A 81 24.43 16.47 35.04
C PRO A 81 25.73 15.97 35.67
N SER A 82 26.49 15.15 34.94
CA SER A 82 27.77 14.63 35.42
C SER A 82 28.93 15.53 34.98
N SER A 83 29.69 15.97 35.98
CA SER A 83 30.97 16.65 35.91
C SER A 83 32.06 15.72 35.40
N ASN A 84 32.82 16.20 34.41
CA ASN A 84 33.94 15.51 33.77
C ASN A 84 35.15 15.34 34.70
N THR A 85 35.57 14.09 34.91
CA THR A 85 36.99 13.71 35.00
C THR A 85 37.13 12.22 34.65
N GLY A 86 37.81 11.94 33.54
CA GLY A 86 38.48 10.67 33.29
C GLY A 86 37.66 9.58 32.59
N SER A 87 38.27 9.03 31.54
CA SER A 87 37.98 7.77 30.85
C SER A 87 37.11 7.84 29.60
N GLU A 88 37.78 7.38 28.55
CA GLU A 88 37.37 7.25 27.16
C GLU A 88 36.27 6.21 26.97
N GLN A 89 35.60 6.35 25.83
CA GLN A 89 34.72 5.40 25.16
C GLN A 89 33.22 5.44 25.51
N ILE A 90 32.46 5.57 24.41
CA ILE A 90 31.02 5.40 24.24
C ILE A 90 30.16 6.61 24.66
N ALA A 91 30.37 7.74 23.98
CA ALA A 91 29.41 8.85 23.91
C ALA A 91 28.52 8.71 22.67
N ALA A 92 27.20 8.64 22.87
CA ALA A 92 26.19 8.68 21.83
C ALA A 92 26.19 10.04 21.12
N THR A 93 26.78 10.04 19.93
CA THR A 93 26.77 11.11 18.94
C THR A 93 25.33 11.36 18.50
N ARG A 94 24.73 12.50 18.89
CA ARG A 94 23.69 13.11 18.03
C ARG A 94 24.40 13.72 16.84
N THR A 95 24.70 12.88 15.86
CA THR A 95 25.22 13.27 14.56
C THR A 95 24.23 14.29 13.98
N PRO A 96 24.65 15.52 13.62
CA PRO A 96 23.83 16.40 12.81
C PRO A 96 23.38 15.60 11.58
N LEU A 97 22.08 15.65 11.24
CA LEU A 97 21.60 15.02 10.01
C LEU A 97 22.54 15.46 8.87
N PRO A 98 23.14 14.52 8.12
CA PRO A 98 24.01 14.89 7.01
C PRO A 98 23.23 15.83 6.09
N LEU A 99 23.78 17.01 5.84
CA LEU A 99 23.23 17.90 4.82
C LEU A 99 23.35 17.15 3.49
N VAL A 100 22.23 16.57 3.04
CA VAL A 100 22.08 16.00 1.70
C VAL A 100 22.49 17.10 0.72
N SER A 101 23.48 16.81 -0.11
CA SER A 101 24.01 17.81 -1.05
C SER A 101 22.90 18.27 -2.01
N ALA A 102 22.97 19.51 -2.49
CA ALA A 102 21.99 20.02 -3.45
C ALA A 102 21.94 19.15 -4.72
N GLN A 103 23.08 18.56 -5.10
CA GLN A 103 23.20 17.65 -6.23
C GLN A 103 22.46 16.33 -5.98
N GLU A 104 22.58 15.75 -4.78
CA GLU A 104 21.85 14.54 -4.42
C GLU A 104 20.34 14.78 -4.35
N ARG A 105 19.91 15.94 -3.85
CA ARG A 105 18.49 16.33 -3.88
C ARG A 105 17.95 16.44 -5.31
N LEU A 106 18.72 17.04 -6.21
CA LEU A 106 18.35 17.13 -7.63
C LEU A 106 18.29 15.73 -8.25
N ALA A 107 19.28 14.87 -7.99
CA ALA A 107 19.29 13.50 -8.50
C ALA A 107 18.06 12.70 -8.02
N ARG A 108 17.68 12.80 -6.74
CA ARG A 108 16.46 12.18 -6.21
C ARG A 108 15.19 12.73 -6.86
N GLN A 109 15.14 14.04 -7.11
CA GLN A 109 14.01 14.67 -7.79
C GLN A 109 13.87 14.21 -9.24
N GLU A 110 14.98 14.09 -9.98
CA GLU A 110 15.00 13.58 -11.35
C GLU A 110 14.68 12.08 -11.42
N LEU A 111 15.15 11.30 -10.44
CA LEU A 111 14.87 9.86 -10.33
C LEU A 111 13.37 9.60 -10.23
N VAL A 112 12.63 10.38 -9.44
CA VAL A 112 11.18 10.18 -9.32
C VAL A 112 10.39 10.99 -10.35
N GLY A 113 10.92 12.09 -10.86
CA GLY A 113 10.30 12.90 -11.91
C GLY A 113 10.38 12.24 -13.30
N ALA A 114 11.38 12.62 -14.08
CA ALA A 114 11.51 12.18 -15.48
C ALA A 114 11.67 10.66 -15.59
N PHE A 115 12.49 10.06 -14.72
CA PHE A 115 12.71 8.62 -14.74
C PHE A 115 11.49 7.86 -14.22
N GLY A 116 10.90 8.28 -13.10
CA GLY A 116 9.64 7.72 -12.59
C GLY A 116 8.50 7.75 -13.61
N SER A 117 8.39 8.82 -14.41
CA SER A 117 7.43 8.88 -15.52
C SER A 117 7.62 7.78 -16.55
N LYS A 118 8.87 7.43 -16.88
CA LYS A 118 9.16 6.36 -17.83
C LYS A 118 8.84 4.99 -17.25
N ILE A 119 9.10 4.78 -15.96
CA ILE A 119 8.68 3.56 -15.25
C ILE A 119 7.16 3.42 -15.33
N VAL A 120 6.41 4.49 -15.05
CA VAL A 120 4.94 4.49 -15.13
C VAL A 120 4.46 4.28 -16.57
N ASP A 121 5.12 4.84 -17.58
CA ASP A 121 4.80 4.58 -18.99
C ASP A 121 4.93 3.10 -19.35
N VAL A 122 6.03 2.46 -18.92
CA VAL A 122 6.25 1.02 -19.15
C VAL A 122 5.21 0.21 -18.38
N TYR A 123 4.97 0.53 -17.11
CA TYR A 123 3.97 -0.14 -16.27
C TYR A 123 2.57 -0.11 -16.89
N VAL A 124 2.13 1.08 -17.33
CA VAL A 124 0.83 1.23 -18.01
C VAL A 124 0.79 0.43 -19.32
N LYS A 125 1.86 0.47 -20.13
CA LYS A 125 1.93 -0.29 -21.39
C LYS A 125 1.89 -1.80 -21.14
N SER A 126 2.66 -2.30 -20.17
CA SER A 126 2.70 -3.71 -19.78
C SER A 126 1.33 -4.21 -19.29
N GLY A 127 0.51 -3.36 -18.67
CA GLY A 127 -0.87 -3.71 -18.31
C GLY A 127 -1.81 -3.92 -19.50
N HIS A 128 -1.57 -3.26 -20.64
CA HIS A 128 -2.45 -3.37 -21.81
C HIS A 128 -2.26 -4.69 -22.58
N ASP A 129 -1.09 -5.32 -22.49
CA ASP A 129 -0.73 -6.51 -23.30
C ASP A 129 -1.23 -7.86 -22.73
N ARG A 130 -2.07 -7.86 -21.68
CA ARG A 130 -2.87 -8.99 -21.11
C ARG A 130 -2.24 -10.41 -21.13
N SER A 131 -1.82 -10.88 -19.96
CA SER A 131 -2.11 -12.23 -19.39
C SER A 131 -1.48 -12.43 -18.01
N THR A 132 -0.47 -11.62 -17.67
CA THR A 132 0.27 -11.68 -16.40
C THR A 132 0.27 -10.30 -15.74
N TRP A 133 -0.91 -9.78 -15.40
CA TRP A 133 -0.99 -8.58 -14.58
C TRP A 133 -0.32 -8.86 -13.23
N PRO A 134 0.62 -8.02 -12.75
CA PRO A 134 0.85 -7.94 -11.32
C PRO A 134 -0.39 -7.28 -10.70
N GLU A 135 -1.28 -8.13 -10.19
CA GLU A 135 -2.24 -8.07 -9.05
C GLU A 135 -2.63 -6.74 -8.39
N VAL A 136 -2.41 -5.62 -9.03
CA VAL A 136 -2.55 -4.28 -8.47
C VAL A 136 -3.29 -3.45 -9.52
N ASP A 137 -4.44 -3.99 -9.93
CA ASP A 137 -5.60 -3.12 -10.11
C ASP A 137 -5.79 -2.45 -8.74
N LEU A 138 -5.25 -1.24 -8.59
CA LEU A 138 -5.58 -0.36 -7.47
C LEU A 138 -6.77 0.45 -7.93
N PRO A 139 -8.01 -0.03 -7.74
CA PRO A 139 -9.21 0.80 -7.90
C PRO A 139 -9.26 1.96 -6.88
N LEU A 140 -8.15 2.22 -6.20
CA LEU A 140 -7.94 3.27 -5.24
C LEU A 140 -7.45 4.55 -5.92
N VAL A 141 -6.75 4.43 -7.06
CA VAL A 141 -6.21 5.58 -7.80
C VAL A 141 -6.47 5.41 -9.28
N ASP A 142 -7.12 6.42 -9.88
CA ASP A 142 -7.15 6.56 -11.32
C ASP A 142 -5.75 6.98 -11.81
N LEU A 143 -4.94 5.98 -12.17
CA LEU A 143 -3.58 6.17 -12.65
C LEU A 143 -3.53 7.02 -13.92
N TRP A 144 -4.55 6.91 -14.77
CA TRP A 144 -4.61 7.66 -16.02
C TRP A 144 -4.85 9.15 -15.74
N ASP A 145 -5.80 9.46 -14.85
CA ASP A 145 -6.07 10.83 -14.42
C ASP A 145 -4.87 11.44 -13.67
N LEU A 146 -4.22 10.68 -12.78
CA LEU A 146 -2.97 11.13 -12.12
C LEU A 146 -1.88 11.45 -13.14
N LYS A 147 -1.67 10.58 -14.14
CA LYS A 147 -0.71 10.77 -15.22
C LYS A 147 -1.07 11.98 -16.09
N LEU A 148 -2.35 12.19 -16.36
CA LEU A 148 -2.84 13.35 -17.11
C LEU A 148 -2.56 14.65 -16.35
N ARG A 149 -2.80 14.69 -15.03
CA ARG A 149 -2.41 15.82 -14.18
C ARG A 149 -0.90 16.06 -14.20
N TYR A 150 -0.09 15.00 -14.05
CA TYR A 150 1.37 15.09 -14.12
C TYR A 150 1.87 15.67 -15.45
N ASN A 151 1.30 15.22 -16.58
CA ASN A 151 1.63 15.73 -17.90
C ASN A 151 1.21 17.19 -18.10
N ARG A 152 0.05 17.60 -17.57
CA ARG A 152 -0.41 19.02 -17.61
C ARG A 152 0.56 19.94 -16.85
N CYS A 153 1.18 19.42 -15.80
CA CYS A 153 2.24 20.09 -15.04
C CYS A 153 3.63 20.01 -15.74
N GLY A 154 3.69 19.63 -17.01
CA GLY A 154 4.96 19.54 -17.75
C GLY A 154 5.93 18.51 -17.18
N GLN A 155 5.42 17.42 -16.60
CA GLN A 155 6.21 16.36 -15.96
C GLN A 155 7.07 16.88 -14.79
N ARG A 156 6.56 17.90 -14.10
CA ARG A 156 7.19 18.47 -12.91
C ARG A 156 6.46 18.02 -11.67
N LEU A 157 7.09 17.12 -10.92
CA LEU A 157 6.50 16.54 -9.72
C LEU A 157 6.16 17.62 -8.67
N ASP A 158 7.00 18.65 -8.53
CA ASP A 158 6.81 19.77 -7.60
C ASP A 158 5.56 20.63 -7.88
N GLN A 159 4.98 20.52 -9.08
CA GLN A 159 3.77 21.24 -9.47
C GLN A 159 2.47 20.47 -9.21
N LEU A 160 2.56 19.18 -8.86
CA LEU A 160 1.39 18.40 -8.43
C LEU A 160 0.96 18.77 -7.00
N SER A 161 -0.26 18.41 -6.62
CA SER A 161 -0.70 18.48 -5.22
C SER A 161 0.20 17.63 -4.32
N THR A 162 0.35 17.97 -3.04
CA THR A 162 1.17 17.17 -2.10
C THR A 162 0.72 15.72 -2.00
N ALA A 163 -0.59 15.46 -2.08
CA ALA A 163 -1.13 14.11 -2.12
C ALA A 163 -0.76 13.39 -3.42
N ASP A 164 -0.96 14.02 -4.58
CA ASP A 164 -0.60 13.44 -5.88
C ASP A 164 0.91 13.19 -6.01
N GLN A 165 1.75 14.07 -5.45
CA GLN A 165 3.20 13.87 -5.39
C GLN A 165 3.55 12.58 -4.65
N LEU A 166 2.96 12.38 -3.47
CA LEU A 166 3.21 11.17 -2.69
C LEU A 166 2.70 9.92 -3.41
N VAL A 167 1.46 9.95 -3.91
CA VAL A 167 0.86 8.83 -4.65
C VAL A 167 1.71 8.46 -5.86
N PHE A 168 2.15 9.45 -6.65
CA PHE A 168 3.02 9.21 -7.81
C PHE A 168 4.35 8.56 -7.41
N ARG A 169 5.00 9.05 -6.36
CA ARG A 169 6.25 8.45 -5.83
C ARG A 169 6.07 6.99 -5.41
N ILE A 170 4.96 6.67 -4.74
CA ILE A 170 4.64 5.30 -4.33
C ILE A 170 4.40 4.41 -5.55
N ILE A 171 3.67 4.90 -6.55
CA ILE A 171 3.43 4.14 -7.79
C ILE A 171 4.73 3.88 -8.54
N CYS A 172 5.65 4.86 -8.60
CA CYS A 172 6.98 4.65 -9.15
C CYS A 172 7.75 3.57 -8.38
N ALA A 173 7.70 3.58 -7.04
CA ALA A 173 8.34 2.58 -6.21
C ALA A 173 7.78 1.16 -6.44
N TYR A 174 6.45 1.05 -6.53
CA TYR A 174 5.75 -0.19 -6.81
C TYR A 174 6.11 -0.72 -8.21
N ALA A 175 6.00 0.12 -9.24
CA ALA A 175 6.24 -0.26 -10.63
C ALA A 175 7.72 -0.56 -10.93
N ALA A 176 8.67 0.08 -10.22
CA ALA A 176 10.11 -0.11 -10.43
C ALA A 176 10.52 -1.59 -10.31
N GLN A 177 9.90 -2.34 -9.40
CA GLN A 177 10.26 -3.73 -9.18
C GLN A 177 9.97 -4.65 -10.37
N SER A 178 8.85 -4.42 -11.05
CA SER A 178 8.42 -5.23 -12.19
C SER A 178 8.92 -4.67 -13.53
N CYS A 179 9.13 -3.37 -13.63
CA CYS A 179 9.39 -2.70 -14.91
C CYS A 179 10.85 -2.36 -15.17
N LEU A 180 11.71 -2.34 -14.15
CA LEU A 180 13.14 -2.11 -14.35
C LEU A 180 13.84 -3.39 -14.85
N PRO A 181 14.86 -3.27 -15.72
CA PRO A 181 15.76 -4.38 -16.03
C PRO A 181 16.61 -4.74 -14.80
N ASP A 182 17.17 -5.95 -14.78
CA ASP A 182 17.99 -6.45 -13.65
C ASP A 182 19.17 -5.53 -13.29
N GLN A 183 19.76 -4.89 -14.30
CA GLN A 183 20.79 -3.88 -14.14
C GLN A 183 20.45 -2.65 -14.98
N LEU A 184 20.63 -1.47 -14.38
CA LEU A 184 20.48 -0.20 -15.06
C LEU A 184 21.58 0.76 -14.58
N ALA A 185 22.40 1.24 -15.52
CA ALA A 185 23.53 2.13 -15.25
C ALA A 185 24.49 1.60 -14.15
N GLY A 186 24.71 0.28 -14.11
CA GLY A 186 25.59 -0.37 -13.13
C GLY A 186 24.95 -0.62 -11.75
N ASN A 187 23.76 -0.08 -11.50
CA ASN A 187 23.00 -0.37 -10.29
C ASN A 187 22.07 -1.57 -10.52
N SER A 188 21.89 -2.37 -9.47
CA SER A 188 20.89 -3.45 -9.51
C SER A 188 19.48 -2.88 -9.46
N ARG A 189 18.53 -3.58 -10.08
CA ARG A 189 17.09 -3.31 -9.98
C ARG A 189 16.63 -3.08 -8.54
N ARG A 190 17.11 -3.94 -7.63
CA ARG A 190 16.80 -3.86 -6.19
C ARG A 190 17.36 -2.58 -5.56
N GLY A 191 18.58 -2.18 -5.91
CA GLY A 191 19.18 -0.94 -5.42
C GLY A 191 18.38 0.30 -5.84
N ILE A 192 18.02 0.41 -7.12
CA ILE A 192 17.22 1.54 -7.62
C ILE A 192 15.81 1.53 -7.01
N THR A 193 15.18 0.36 -6.92
CA THR A 193 13.85 0.22 -6.30
C THR A 193 13.88 0.65 -4.85
N HIS A 194 14.91 0.25 -4.10
CA HIS A 194 15.11 0.66 -2.70
C HIS A 194 15.33 2.18 -2.57
N GLU A 195 16.09 2.81 -3.47
CA GLU A 195 16.27 4.27 -3.50
C GLU A 195 14.95 5.01 -3.74
N ILE A 196 14.14 4.56 -4.71
CA ILE A 196 12.82 5.15 -4.98
C ILE A 196 11.88 4.94 -3.79
N LYS A 197 11.93 3.76 -3.15
CA LYS A 197 11.18 3.49 -1.92
C LYS A 197 11.54 4.51 -0.83
N THR A 198 12.83 4.59 -0.48
CA THR A 198 13.36 5.51 0.54
C THR A 198 12.94 6.96 0.28
N GLU A 199 12.86 7.36 -0.99
CA GLU A 199 12.46 8.69 -1.39
C GLU A 199 10.99 8.99 -1.03
N PHE A 200 10.05 8.08 -1.35
CA PHE A 200 8.65 8.32 -1.00
C PHE A 200 8.46 8.28 0.53
N GLU A 201 9.21 7.45 1.27
CA GLU A 201 9.13 7.42 2.75
C GLU A 201 9.58 8.76 3.33
N THR A 202 10.71 9.27 2.83
CA THR A 202 11.21 10.59 3.22
C THR A 202 10.19 11.69 2.93
N TYR A 203 9.51 11.60 1.78
CA TYR A 203 8.46 12.55 1.41
C TYR A 203 7.21 12.41 2.31
N ALA A 204 6.75 11.18 2.56
CA ALA A 204 5.65 10.84 3.47
C ALA A 204 5.88 11.37 4.89
N ASP A 205 7.10 11.20 5.40
CA ASP A 205 7.55 11.74 6.68
C ASP A 205 7.54 13.27 6.70
N SER A 206 8.00 13.90 5.60
CA SER A 206 8.09 15.36 5.49
C SER A 206 6.71 16.04 5.54
N ILE A 207 5.69 15.41 4.94
CA ILE A 207 4.31 15.91 5.00
C ILE A 207 3.55 15.40 6.24
N GLY A 208 4.13 14.42 6.96
CA GLY A 208 3.63 13.92 8.22
C GLY A 208 2.35 13.10 8.08
N ILE A 209 2.20 12.32 7.01
CA ILE A 209 0.98 11.54 6.72
C ILE A 209 0.57 10.67 7.90
N TRP A 210 1.54 10.12 8.63
CA TRP A 210 1.36 9.23 9.77
C TRP A 210 0.52 9.83 10.89
N ARG A 211 0.65 11.15 11.10
CA ARG A 211 0.10 11.86 12.25
C ARG A 211 -1.24 12.53 11.93
N GLN A 212 -1.45 12.87 10.67
CA GLN A 212 -2.62 13.62 10.23
C GLN A 212 -3.75 12.67 9.88
N THR A 213 -4.84 12.74 10.64
CA THR A 213 -6.06 11.97 10.35
C THR A 213 -6.85 12.71 9.28
N ASP A 214 -6.50 12.44 8.03
CA ASP A 214 -7.10 13.00 6.81
C ASP A 214 -7.52 11.83 5.91
N PRO A 215 -8.76 11.81 5.36
CA PRO A 215 -9.14 10.81 4.37
C PRO A 215 -8.15 10.69 3.19
N ASP A 216 -7.54 11.80 2.78
CA ASP A 216 -6.61 11.84 1.64
C ASP A 216 -5.29 11.09 1.92
N ASN A 217 -4.98 10.82 3.19
CA ASN A 217 -3.79 10.06 3.59
C ASN A 217 -4.01 8.54 3.56
N LEU A 218 -5.25 8.04 3.56
CA LEU A 218 -5.53 6.61 3.63
C LEU A 218 -5.03 5.86 2.40
N VAL A 219 -5.29 6.41 1.21
CA VAL A 219 -4.85 5.82 -0.06
C VAL A 219 -3.31 5.74 -0.11
N PRO A 220 -2.54 6.84 0.07
CA PRO A 220 -1.09 6.76 0.12
C PRO A 220 -0.54 5.78 1.17
N LEU A 221 -1.11 5.73 2.38
CA LEU A 221 -0.65 4.78 3.40
C LEU A 221 -0.87 3.33 2.95
N PHE A 222 -2.03 3.02 2.40
CA PHE A 222 -2.33 1.69 1.89
C PHE A 222 -1.45 1.31 0.67
N LEU A 223 -1.21 2.27 -0.23
CA LEU A 223 -0.31 2.07 -1.36
C LEU A 223 1.14 1.87 -0.90
N GLY A 224 1.57 2.58 0.15
CA GLY A 224 2.89 2.42 0.74
C GLY A 224 3.09 1.01 1.31
N TYR A 225 2.06 0.45 1.95
CA TYR A 225 2.04 -0.96 2.36
C TYR A 225 2.26 -1.88 1.16
N LYS A 226 1.50 -1.71 0.08
CA LYS A 226 1.64 -2.52 -1.15
C LYS A 226 3.00 -2.37 -1.82
N ALA A 227 3.57 -1.17 -1.87
CA ALA A 227 4.90 -0.94 -2.42
C ALA A 227 6.00 -1.61 -1.59
N LYS A 228 5.82 -1.79 -0.29
CA LYS A 228 6.79 -2.45 0.60
C LYS A 228 6.66 -3.97 0.63
N GLU A 229 5.43 -4.49 0.50
CA GLU A 229 5.10 -5.94 0.53
C GLU A 229 5.74 -6.73 -0.63
N THR A 230 6.03 -6.09 -1.78
CA THR A 230 6.43 -6.79 -3.00
C THR A 230 7.79 -7.51 -2.97
N GLU A 231 8.72 -7.17 -2.07
CA GLU A 231 10.05 -7.81 -2.02
C GLU A 231 10.11 -9.00 -1.06
N ASP A 232 9.28 -9.00 -0.02
CA ASP A 232 9.24 -10.03 1.01
C ASP A 232 7.87 -9.97 1.68
N LEU A 233 7.08 -11.04 1.56
CA LEU A 233 5.76 -11.13 2.22
C LEU A 233 5.89 -10.99 3.74
N THR A 234 7.07 -11.27 4.30
CA THR A 234 7.35 -11.12 5.73
C THR A 234 7.88 -9.73 6.11
N ALA A 235 7.95 -8.78 5.17
CA ALA A 235 8.54 -7.46 5.39
C ALA A 235 7.86 -6.73 6.55
N GLU A 236 8.50 -6.78 7.73
CA GLU A 236 8.11 -6.02 8.91
C GLU A 236 8.05 -4.51 8.61
N GLU A 237 8.79 -4.05 7.60
CA GLU A 237 8.77 -2.66 7.12
C GLU A 237 7.43 -2.22 6.51
N ALA A 238 6.64 -3.14 5.96
CA ALA A 238 5.34 -2.82 5.37
C ALA A 238 4.26 -2.63 6.44
N ALA A 239 4.36 -3.35 7.56
CA ALA A 239 3.32 -3.37 8.60
C ALA A 239 2.96 -1.98 9.15
N PRO A 240 3.91 -1.06 9.45
CA PRO A 240 3.59 0.29 9.93
C PRO A 240 2.67 1.08 9.00
N TYR A 241 2.78 0.90 7.68
CA TYR A 241 1.92 1.56 6.69
C TYR A 241 0.47 1.11 6.81
N LEU A 242 0.25 -0.21 6.85
CA LEU A 242 -1.08 -0.80 7.00
C LEU A 242 -1.68 -0.44 8.36
N GLU A 243 -0.91 -0.56 9.44
CA GLU A 243 -1.35 -0.21 10.79
C GLU A 243 -1.75 1.28 10.88
N ALA A 244 -0.97 2.17 10.27
CA ALA A 244 -1.28 3.59 10.22
C ALA A 244 -2.55 3.88 9.40
N ALA A 245 -2.71 3.27 8.22
CA ALA A 245 -3.92 3.42 7.40
C ALA A 245 -5.16 2.98 8.19
N ILE A 246 -5.08 1.82 8.81
CA ILE A 246 -6.13 1.23 9.64
C ILE A 246 -6.44 2.12 10.85
N ALA A 247 -5.43 2.63 11.56
CA ALA A 247 -5.60 3.50 12.71
C ALA A 247 -6.27 4.82 12.32
N GLN A 248 -5.91 5.39 11.17
CA GLN A 248 -6.53 6.61 10.66
C GLN A 248 -7.97 6.37 10.22
N TRP A 249 -8.25 5.26 9.51
CA TRP A 249 -9.61 4.90 9.13
C TRP A 249 -10.51 4.76 10.35
N ARG A 250 -10.05 4.08 11.40
CA ARG A 250 -10.78 3.99 12.68
C ARG A 250 -11.07 5.34 13.30
N ARG A 251 -10.08 6.23 13.30
CA ARG A 251 -10.27 7.59 13.86
C ARG A 251 -11.30 8.37 13.05
N LEU A 252 -11.33 8.20 11.72
CA LEU A 252 -12.35 8.81 10.86
C LEU A 252 -13.75 8.26 11.16
N VAL A 253 -13.90 6.93 11.25
CA VAL A 253 -15.18 6.26 11.53
C VAL A 253 -15.71 6.59 12.94
N ARG A 254 -14.84 6.68 13.95
CA ARG A 254 -15.22 6.98 15.34
C ARG A 254 -15.61 8.43 15.59
N ARG A 255 -15.28 9.36 14.69
CA ARG A 255 -15.69 10.76 14.87
C ARG A 255 -17.20 10.85 14.67
N GLU A 256 -17.93 11.07 15.77
CA GLU A 256 -19.39 11.16 15.79
C GLU A 256 -19.98 12.38 15.05
N SER A 257 -19.13 13.29 14.57
CA SER A 257 -19.58 14.46 13.81
C SER A 257 -20.26 14.00 12.50
N PRO A 258 -21.46 14.53 12.17
CA PRO A 258 -22.14 14.21 10.91
C PRO A 258 -21.26 14.51 9.68
N ALA A 259 -20.40 15.53 9.75
CA ALA A 259 -19.44 15.83 8.69
C ALA A 259 -18.37 14.72 8.54
N SER A 260 -17.94 14.11 9.64
CA SER A 260 -16.97 13.00 9.59
C SER A 260 -17.59 11.71 9.06
N ARG A 261 -18.88 11.45 9.35
CA ARG A 261 -19.61 10.34 8.71
C ARG A 261 -19.71 10.53 7.21
N GLN A 262 -20.07 11.72 6.75
CA GLN A 262 -20.15 12.02 5.32
C GLN A 262 -18.79 11.84 4.61
N ILE A 263 -17.69 12.22 5.26
CA ILE A 263 -16.33 11.99 4.76
C ILE A 263 -16.03 10.49 4.71
N ALA A 264 -16.31 9.74 5.79
CA ALA A 264 -16.11 8.30 5.79
C ALA A 264 -16.94 7.62 4.70
N ASP A 265 -18.18 8.06 4.49
CA ASP A 265 -19.10 7.59 3.46
C ASP A 265 -18.64 7.92 2.04
N SER A 266 -17.92 9.04 1.85
CA SER A 266 -17.30 9.41 0.57
C SER A 266 -16.06 8.60 0.21
N LEU A 267 -15.45 7.90 1.17
CA LEU A 267 -14.32 7.03 0.85
C LEU A 267 -14.76 5.92 -0.10
N PRO A 268 -13.98 5.62 -1.15
CA PRO A 268 -14.29 4.54 -2.08
C PRO A 268 -14.55 3.24 -1.32
N THR A 269 -15.65 2.56 -1.65
CA THR A 269 -15.99 1.25 -1.08
C THR A 269 -14.84 0.26 -1.28
N SER A 270 -14.15 0.35 -2.42
CA SER A 270 -12.94 -0.42 -2.73
C SER A 270 -11.85 -0.28 -1.66
N LEU A 271 -11.54 0.95 -1.23
CA LEU A 271 -10.50 1.21 -0.21
C LEU A 271 -10.82 0.55 1.13
N ARG A 272 -12.08 0.63 1.57
CA ARG A 272 -12.51 0.03 2.85
C ARG A 272 -12.28 -1.47 2.82
N TRP A 273 -12.67 -2.11 1.72
CA TRP A 273 -12.48 -3.54 1.54
C TRP A 273 -11.02 -3.92 1.40
N SER A 274 -10.24 -3.18 0.62
CA SER A 274 -8.80 -3.42 0.50
C SER A 274 -8.10 -3.35 1.86
N LEU A 275 -8.49 -2.42 2.73
CA LEU A 275 -7.98 -2.34 4.10
C LEU A 275 -8.41 -3.52 4.97
N VAL A 276 -9.68 -3.94 4.92
CA VAL A 276 -10.18 -5.12 5.67
C VAL A 276 -9.45 -6.38 5.22
N VAL A 277 -9.33 -6.58 3.92
CA VAL A 277 -8.65 -7.72 3.32
C VAL A 277 -7.18 -7.72 3.74
N ALA A 278 -6.44 -6.62 3.53
CA ALA A 278 -5.03 -6.56 3.91
C ALA A 278 -4.80 -6.74 5.42
N ASP A 279 -5.68 -6.23 6.28
CA ASP A 279 -5.62 -6.47 7.73
C ASP A 279 -5.83 -7.96 8.05
N CYS A 280 -6.80 -8.61 7.41
CA CYS A 280 -7.07 -10.03 7.63
C CYS A 280 -5.91 -10.91 7.15
N TYR A 281 -5.39 -10.66 5.94
CA TYR A 281 -4.23 -11.36 5.39
C TYR A 281 -2.99 -11.13 6.24
N GLY A 282 -2.64 -9.87 6.51
CA GLY A 282 -1.47 -9.54 7.31
C GLY A 282 -1.57 -10.03 8.76
N ALA A 283 -2.78 -10.17 9.31
CA ALA A 283 -2.98 -10.79 10.62
C ALA A 283 -2.84 -12.32 10.55
N ALA A 284 -3.37 -12.96 9.51
CA ALA A 284 -3.24 -14.40 9.29
C ALA A 284 -1.77 -14.82 9.17
N GLU A 285 -1.00 -14.12 8.32
CA GLU A 285 0.42 -14.38 8.11
C GLU A 285 1.23 -14.23 9.42
N ARG A 286 0.93 -13.19 10.20
CA ARG A 286 1.60 -12.93 11.49
C ARG A 286 1.02 -13.75 12.64
N ARG A 287 -0.02 -14.56 12.41
CA ARG A 287 -0.78 -15.28 13.44
C ARG A 287 -1.33 -14.35 14.54
N HIS A 288 -1.70 -13.14 14.17
CA HIS A 288 -2.27 -12.12 15.04
C HIS A 288 -3.78 -11.97 14.77
N THR A 289 -4.48 -11.27 15.66
CA THR A 289 -5.88 -10.88 15.41
C THR A 289 -5.92 -9.63 14.51
N PRO A 290 -6.78 -9.58 13.48
CA PRO A 290 -6.93 -8.40 12.65
C PRO A 290 -7.30 -7.19 13.50
N LEU A 291 -6.62 -6.08 13.27
CA LEU A 291 -6.79 -4.93 14.12
C LEU A 291 -8.20 -4.34 13.91
N LEU A 292 -8.69 -4.26 12.66
CA LEU A 292 -9.98 -3.64 12.29
C LEU A 292 -11.14 -4.32 12.99
N MET A 293 -10.99 -5.64 13.21
CA MET A 293 -11.95 -6.45 13.94
C MET A 293 -12.05 -6.01 15.40
N GLN A 294 -10.93 -5.80 16.10
CA GLN A 294 -10.94 -5.35 17.51
C GLN A 294 -11.71 -4.02 17.71
N ALA A 295 -11.70 -3.15 16.69
CA ALA A 295 -12.40 -1.88 16.77
C ALA A 295 -13.88 -1.96 16.37
N ALA A 296 -14.24 -2.82 15.41
CA ALA A 296 -15.64 -3.09 15.07
C ALA A 296 -16.37 -3.82 16.22
N LEU A 297 -15.64 -4.68 16.95
CA LEU A 297 -16.10 -5.45 18.11
C LEU A 297 -16.51 -4.61 19.34
N GLY A 298 -16.32 -3.28 19.32
CA GLY A 298 -16.89 -2.38 20.33
C GLY A 298 -18.43 -2.30 20.27
N ILE A 299 -19.02 -2.75 19.17
CA ILE A 299 -20.42 -3.12 19.05
C ILE A 299 -20.40 -4.64 18.92
N SER A 300 -20.99 -5.37 19.88
CA SER A 300 -21.14 -6.84 19.88
C SER A 300 -21.08 -7.39 18.46
N ALA A 301 -19.94 -7.94 18.01
CA ALA A 301 -19.90 -8.49 16.66
C ALA A 301 -20.95 -9.59 16.61
N SER A 302 -22.01 -9.31 15.88
CA SER A 302 -23.00 -10.31 15.56
C SER A 302 -22.26 -11.49 14.97
N ALA A 303 -22.62 -12.71 15.35
CA ALA A 303 -22.08 -13.97 14.82
C ALA A 303 -21.75 -13.97 13.30
N PRO A 304 -22.52 -13.30 12.41
CA PRO A 304 -22.19 -13.19 10.99
C PRO A 304 -20.79 -12.65 10.66
N MET A 305 -20.26 -11.66 11.39
CA MET A 305 -18.95 -11.07 11.06
C MET A 305 -17.78 -12.00 11.38
N ARG A 306 -17.94 -12.84 12.41
CA ARG A 306 -16.95 -13.88 12.74
C ARG A 306 -16.92 -14.96 11.66
N CYS A 307 -18.10 -15.37 11.20
CA CYS A 307 -18.24 -16.32 10.09
C CYS A 307 -17.61 -15.80 8.78
N VAL A 308 -17.83 -14.53 8.43
CA VAL A 308 -17.19 -13.89 7.26
C VAL A 308 -15.67 -13.89 7.40
N TYR A 309 -15.16 -13.62 8.62
CA TYR A 309 -13.72 -13.65 8.88
C TYR A 309 -13.14 -15.06 8.75
N ASP A 310 -13.76 -16.06 9.37
CA ASP A 310 -13.30 -17.45 9.27
C ASP A 310 -13.26 -17.88 7.80
N ALA A 311 -14.25 -17.45 7.00
CA ALA A 311 -14.27 -17.69 5.56
C ALA A 311 -13.16 -16.93 4.80
N ILE A 312 -12.90 -15.65 5.11
CA ILE A 312 -11.77 -14.90 4.53
C ILE A 312 -10.42 -15.53 4.91
N LEU A 313 -10.28 -16.00 6.15
CA LEU A 313 -9.05 -16.64 6.63
C LEU A 313 -8.81 -17.97 5.92
N VAL A 314 -9.85 -18.81 5.80
CA VAL A 314 -9.78 -20.05 5.01
C VAL A 314 -9.45 -19.73 3.56
N PHE A 315 -10.09 -18.71 2.97
CA PHE A 315 -9.78 -18.27 1.61
C PHE A 315 -8.32 -17.81 1.46
N ALA A 316 -7.80 -17.03 2.40
CA ALA A 316 -6.43 -16.54 2.41
C ALA A 316 -5.42 -17.69 2.48
N LEU A 317 -5.66 -18.66 3.36
CA LEU A 317 -4.82 -19.85 3.49
C LEU A 317 -4.84 -20.69 2.20
N LEU A 318 -6.03 -20.92 1.62
CA LEU A 318 -6.16 -21.62 0.36
C LEU A 318 -5.44 -20.89 -0.79
N ALA A 319 -5.51 -19.57 -0.84
CA ALA A 319 -4.81 -18.77 -1.84
C ALA A 319 -3.28 -18.89 -1.69
N HIS A 320 -2.78 -18.83 -0.45
CA HIS A 320 -1.37 -19.03 -0.14
C HIS A 320 -0.89 -20.43 -0.54
N ASP A 321 -1.66 -21.46 -0.22
CA ASP A 321 -1.32 -22.83 -0.56
C ASP A 321 -1.32 -23.03 -2.09
N VAL A 322 -2.32 -22.49 -2.81
CA VAL A 322 -2.33 -22.53 -4.29
C VAL A 322 -1.11 -21.83 -4.87
N ALA A 323 -0.72 -20.66 -4.35
CA ALA A 323 0.49 -19.96 -4.77
C ALA A 323 1.75 -20.82 -4.52
N SER A 324 1.86 -21.42 -3.33
CA SER A 324 2.97 -22.30 -2.95
C SER A 324 3.04 -23.55 -3.84
N TYR A 325 1.92 -24.22 -4.09
CA TYR A 325 1.85 -25.37 -5.00
C TYR A 325 2.16 -24.97 -6.44
N SER A 326 1.71 -23.80 -6.89
CA SER A 326 1.96 -23.34 -8.25
C SER A 326 3.45 -23.13 -8.57
N SER A 327 4.26 -22.92 -7.54
CA SER A 327 5.72 -22.81 -7.62
C SER A 327 6.43 -24.17 -7.73
N SER A 328 5.75 -25.27 -7.37
CA SER A 328 6.29 -26.62 -7.42
C SER A 328 5.88 -27.34 -8.72
N LEU A 329 6.81 -28.08 -9.33
CA LEU A 329 6.53 -28.97 -10.46
C LEU A 329 5.83 -30.27 -10.02
N ALA A 330 5.86 -30.60 -8.73
CA ALA A 330 5.25 -31.80 -8.17
C ALA A 330 3.79 -31.52 -7.78
N CYS A 331 2.91 -31.39 -8.77
CA CYS A 331 1.48 -31.35 -8.53
C CYS A 331 0.94 -32.79 -8.39
N ALA A 332 0.76 -33.26 -7.15
CA ALA A 332 0.10 -34.52 -6.86
C ALA A 332 -1.39 -34.29 -6.58
N ILE A 333 -2.25 -35.22 -6.99
CA ILE A 333 -3.69 -35.22 -6.66
C ILE A 333 -3.90 -35.03 -5.15
N GLU A 334 -3.08 -35.73 -4.36
CA GLU A 334 -3.11 -35.71 -2.89
C GLU A 334 -2.90 -34.31 -2.31
N SER A 335 -2.15 -33.45 -3.01
CA SER A 335 -1.92 -32.05 -2.62
C SER A 335 -3.11 -31.12 -2.93
N LEU A 336 -3.90 -31.43 -3.96
CA LEU A 336 -5.05 -30.61 -4.36
C LEU A 336 -6.32 -30.94 -3.57
N GLN A 337 -6.44 -32.16 -3.04
CA GLN A 337 -7.62 -32.60 -2.34
C GLN A 337 -7.94 -31.78 -1.06
N PRO A 338 -6.97 -31.41 -0.21
CA PRO A 338 -7.21 -30.51 0.91
C PRO A 338 -7.72 -29.13 0.46
N LEU A 339 -7.19 -28.61 -0.66
CA LEU A 339 -7.61 -27.31 -1.21
C LEU A 339 -9.07 -27.34 -1.66
N TRP A 340 -9.45 -28.37 -2.42
CA TRP A 340 -10.83 -28.55 -2.85
C TRP A 340 -11.80 -28.75 -1.68
N SER A 341 -11.39 -29.51 -0.66
CA SER A 341 -12.19 -29.66 0.56
C SER A 341 -12.41 -28.31 1.29
N GLY A 342 -11.37 -27.46 1.33
CA GLY A 342 -11.49 -26.11 1.87
C GLY A 342 -12.42 -25.23 1.04
N LEU A 343 -12.34 -25.31 -0.29
CA LEU A 343 -13.25 -24.60 -1.20
C LEU A 343 -14.70 -25.09 -1.06
N ASP A 344 -14.93 -26.39 -0.92
CA ASP A 344 -16.25 -26.97 -0.67
C ASP A 344 -16.86 -26.45 0.64
N SER A 345 -16.02 -26.30 1.67
CA SER A 345 -16.43 -25.70 2.94
C SER A 345 -16.81 -24.22 2.79
N LEU A 346 -16.07 -23.46 1.97
CA LEU A 346 -16.41 -22.06 1.65
C LEU A 346 -17.71 -21.95 0.85
N TYR A 347 -17.93 -22.82 -0.13
CA TYR A 347 -19.17 -22.84 -0.91
C TYR A 347 -20.37 -23.19 -0.03
N ALA A 348 -20.26 -24.23 0.81
CA ALA A 348 -21.31 -24.59 1.77
C ALA A 348 -21.63 -23.42 2.71
N TRP A 349 -20.60 -22.77 3.25
CA TRP A 349 -20.77 -21.59 4.09
C TRP A 349 -21.48 -20.45 3.34
N ALA A 350 -21.07 -20.16 2.10
CA ALA A 350 -21.65 -19.09 1.31
C ALA A 350 -23.11 -19.37 0.88
N GLN A 351 -23.53 -20.63 0.80
CA GLN A 351 -24.95 -20.97 0.59
C GLN A 351 -25.81 -20.49 1.78
N ASP A 352 -25.30 -20.64 3.00
CA ASP A 352 -26.02 -20.35 4.24
C ASP A 352 -25.88 -18.90 4.71
N ALA A 353 -24.85 -18.19 4.25
CA ALA A 353 -24.53 -16.83 4.70
C ALA A 353 -25.43 -15.72 4.08
N LEU A 354 -25.35 -14.52 4.70
CA LEU A 354 -25.99 -13.29 4.22
C LEU A 354 -25.46 -12.90 2.83
N LEU A 355 -26.39 -12.45 1.97
CA LEU A 355 -26.21 -12.40 0.52
C LEU A 355 -24.94 -11.69 0.05
N VAL A 356 -24.65 -10.50 0.58
CA VAL A 356 -23.59 -9.65 0.04
C VAL A 356 -22.21 -10.29 0.23
N TYR A 357 -21.90 -10.73 1.45
CA TYR A 357 -20.61 -11.36 1.78
C TYR A 357 -20.46 -12.76 1.17
N ALA A 358 -21.57 -13.50 1.11
CA ALA A 358 -21.62 -14.82 0.50
C ALA A 358 -21.20 -14.76 -0.97
N THR A 359 -21.77 -13.82 -1.74
CA THR A 359 -21.46 -13.67 -3.16
C THR A 359 -20.00 -13.32 -3.38
N ASP A 360 -19.45 -12.38 -2.61
CA ASP A 360 -18.04 -11.98 -2.75
C ASP A 360 -17.08 -13.14 -2.47
N ILE A 361 -17.25 -13.83 -1.34
CA ILE A 361 -16.39 -14.96 -0.95
C ILE A 361 -16.55 -16.13 -1.95
N TRP A 362 -17.77 -16.38 -2.42
CA TRP A 362 -18.01 -17.40 -3.43
C TRP A 362 -17.31 -17.08 -4.74
N SER A 363 -17.44 -15.85 -5.24
CA SER A 363 -16.78 -15.43 -6.47
C SER A 363 -15.26 -15.50 -6.35
N SER A 364 -14.70 -15.11 -5.19
CA SER A 364 -13.28 -15.29 -4.89
C SER A 364 -12.86 -16.76 -4.91
N ALA A 365 -13.66 -17.66 -4.31
CA ALA A 365 -13.42 -19.10 -4.33
C ALA A 365 -13.45 -19.68 -5.76
N ILE A 366 -14.38 -19.23 -6.62
CA ILE A 366 -14.42 -19.61 -8.04
C ILE A 366 -13.11 -19.23 -8.73
N THR A 367 -12.60 -18.02 -8.49
CA THR A 367 -11.35 -17.60 -9.15
C THR A 367 -10.14 -18.36 -8.64
N LEU A 368 -10.12 -18.75 -7.37
CA LEU A 368 -9.09 -19.65 -6.86
C LEU A 368 -9.13 -21.01 -7.58
N GLU A 369 -10.33 -21.55 -7.82
CA GLU A 369 -10.49 -22.76 -8.63
C GLU A 369 -10.01 -22.56 -10.07
N PHE A 370 -10.24 -21.40 -10.70
CA PHE A 370 -9.67 -21.09 -12.01
C PHE A 370 -8.14 -21.07 -12.00
N SER A 371 -7.53 -20.48 -10.99
CA SER A 371 -6.07 -20.46 -10.84
C SER A 371 -5.51 -21.88 -10.70
N ILE A 372 -6.17 -22.75 -9.94
CA ILE A 372 -5.83 -24.18 -9.84
C ILE A 372 -5.95 -24.85 -11.22
N ALA A 373 -7.06 -24.64 -11.94
CA ALA A 373 -7.28 -25.22 -13.25
C ALA A 373 -6.24 -24.77 -14.30
N GLU A 374 -5.92 -23.47 -14.34
CA GLU A 374 -4.87 -22.92 -15.21
C GLU A 374 -3.50 -23.48 -14.88
N HIS A 375 -3.17 -23.64 -13.59
CA HIS A 375 -1.92 -24.25 -13.19
C HIS A 375 -1.82 -25.71 -13.67
N ILE A 376 -2.89 -26.49 -13.52
CA ILE A 376 -2.97 -27.87 -14.05
C ILE A 376 -2.79 -27.88 -15.57
N ARG A 377 -3.45 -26.97 -16.31
CA ARG A 377 -3.30 -26.85 -17.78
C ARG A 377 -1.87 -26.49 -18.18
N SER A 378 -1.22 -25.60 -17.44
CA SER A 378 0.17 -25.21 -17.66
C SER A 378 1.15 -26.36 -17.40
N ILE A 379 0.88 -27.21 -16.40
CA ILE A 379 1.65 -28.45 -16.23
C ILE A 379 1.39 -29.40 -17.41
N LEU A 380 0.12 -29.59 -17.79
CA LEU A 380 -0.26 -30.48 -18.88
C LEU A 380 0.42 -30.08 -20.20
N SER A 381 0.44 -28.79 -20.54
CA SER A 381 1.09 -28.28 -21.75
C SER A 381 2.60 -28.47 -21.72
N ARG A 382 3.24 -28.24 -20.56
CA ARG A 382 4.68 -28.50 -20.37
C ARG A 382 5.04 -29.97 -20.51
N VAL A 383 4.22 -30.87 -19.97
CA VAL A 383 4.43 -32.33 -20.07
C VAL A 383 4.16 -32.85 -21.49
N ALA A 384 3.18 -32.28 -22.20
CA ALA A 384 2.86 -32.65 -23.58
C ALA A 384 3.88 -32.13 -24.61
N ALA A 385 4.71 -31.13 -24.26
CA ALA A 385 5.67 -30.54 -25.18
C ALA A 385 6.76 -31.55 -25.60
N PRO A 386 7.00 -31.78 -26.91
CA PRO A 386 7.95 -32.78 -27.42
C PRO A 386 9.40 -32.60 -26.92
N ALA A 387 9.79 -31.34 -26.65
CA ALA A 387 11.13 -31.00 -26.19
C ALA A 387 11.46 -31.56 -24.79
N ASN A 388 10.46 -31.94 -23.99
CA ASN A 388 10.64 -32.41 -22.62
C ASN A 388 10.66 -33.95 -22.48
N HIS A 389 10.62 -34.69 -23.60
CA HIS A 389 10.62 -36.15 -23.59
C HIS A 389 11.91 -36.78 -23.01
N GLY A 390 12.98 -36.00 -22.80
CA GLY A 390 14.22 -36.46 -22.17
C GLY A 390 14.18 -36.59 -20.63
N VAL A 391 13.15 -36.04 -19.95
CA VAL A 391 13.13 -35.92 -18.47
C VAL A 391 12.52 -37.16 -17.77
N GLY A 392 12.31 -38.28 -18.47
CA GLY A 392 11.82 -39.51 -17.84
C GLY A 392 10.37 -39.45 -17.32
N LEU A 393 9.64 -38.37 -17.64
CA LEU A 393 8.21 -38.18 -17.33
C LEU A 393 7.28 -38.97 -18.28
N THR A 394 7.74 -40.10 -18.84
CA THR A 394 6.96 -41.01 -19.69
C THR A 394 5.92 -41.83 -18.91
N ASN A 395 5.56 -41.40 -17.70
CA ASN A 395 4.56 -42.07 -16.91
C ASN A 395 3.18 -41.68 -17.46
N THR A 396 2.69 -42.43 -18.46
CA THR A 396 1.36 -42.30 -19.06
C THR A 396 0.26 -42.17 -18.02
N ASN A 397 0.43 -42.80 -16.85
CA ASN A 397 -0.47 -42.70 -15.70
C ASN A 397 -0.53 -41.28 -15.10
N HIS A 398 0.58 -40.54 -15.06
CA HIS A 398 0.59 -39.15 -14.57
C HIS A 398 -0.12 -38.21 -15.54
N LEU A 399 0.08 -38.39 -16.86
CA LEU A 399 -0.62 -37.59 -17.86
C LEU A 399 -2.14 -37.83 -17.80
N ALA A 400 -2.57 -39.10 -17.74
CA ALA A 400 -3.98 -39.44 -17.58
C ALA A 400 -4.58 -38.85 -16.29
N SER A 401 -3.81 -38.86 -15.20
CA SER A 401 -4.20 -38.25 -13.92
C SER A 401 -4.36 -36.73 -14.02
N LEU A 402 -3.44 -36.03 -14.69
CA LEU A 402 -3.52 -34.58 -14.91
C LEU A 402 -4.69 -34.20 -15.81
N VAL A 403 -4.98 -34.98 -16.85
CA VAL A 403 -6.17 -34.78 -17.71
C VAL A 403 -7.45 -34.95 -16.90
N SER A 404 -7.52 -35.99 -16.07
CA SER A 404 -8.65 -36.22 -15.16
C SER A 404 -8.83 -35.07 -14.16
N LEU A 405 -7.75 -34.63 -13.52
CA LEU A 405 -7.75 -33.47 -12.60
C LEU A 405 -8.23 -32.20 -13.29
N CYS A 406 -7.77 -31.94 -14.52
CA CYS A 406 -8.21 -30.79 -15.30
C CYS A 406 -9.72 -30.85 -15.59
N ALA A 407 -10.24 -32.02 -15.96
CA ALA A 407 -11.67 -32.23 -16.18
C ALA A 407 -12.50 -31.99 -14.91
N ILE A 408 -12.03 -32.52 -13.76
CA ILE A 408 -12.67 -32.30 -12.45
C ILE A 408 -12.68 -30.81 -12.10
N ALA A 409 -11.54 -30.11 -12.24
CA ALA A 409 -11.44 -28.69 -11.96
C ALA A 409 -12.41 -27.86 -12.82
N ASN A 410 -12.51 -28.16 -14.13
CA ASN A 410 -13.45 -27.50 -15.03
C ASN A 410 -14.90 -27.72 -14.62
N GLN A 411 -15.26 -28.97 -14.26
CA GLN A 411 -16.62 -29.30 -13.83
C GLN A 411 -17.00 -28.58 -12.53
N ARG A 412 -16.07 -28.50 -11.57
CA ARG A 412 -16.27 -27.77 -10.31
C ARG A 412 -16.51 -26.29 -10.55
N ILE A 413 -15.67 -25.65 -11.37
CA ILE A 413 -15.81 -24.25 -11.76
C ILE A 413 -17.20 -23.99 -12.36
N LEU A 414 -17.64 -24.81 -13.31
CA LEU A 414 -18.96 -24.64 -13.94
C LEU A 414 -20.11 -24.80 -12.92
N THR A 415 -20.00 -25.78 -12.02
CA THR A 415 -20.98 -26.03 -10.96
C THR A 415 -21.04 -24.86 -9.98
N ALA A 416 -19.88 -24.33 -9.58
CA ALA A 416 -19.79 -23.21 -8.66
C ALA A 416 -20.34 -21.91 -9.27
N ILE A 417 -20.01 -21.61 -10.54
CA ILE A 417 -20.55 -20.42 -11.24
C ILE A 417 -22.07 -20.50 -11.36
N THR A 418 -22.59 -21.64 -11.83
CA THR A 418 -24.04 -21.82 -12.02
C THR A 418 -24.80 -21.74 -10.70
N SER A 419 -24.27 -22.32 -9.63
CA SER A 419 -24.83 -22.19 -8.28
C SER A 419 -24.82 -20.73 -7.80
N ASN A 420 -23.73 -20.01 -7.98
CA ASN A 420 -23.61 -18.61 -7.60
C ASN A 420 -24.64 -17.73 -8.31
N LEU A 421 -24.77 -17.85 -9.64
CA LEU A 421 -25.74 -17.10 -10.43
C LEU A 421 -27.18 -17.39 -10.00
N ARG A 422 -27.50 -18.65 -9.66
CA ARG A 422 -28.83 -19.03 -9.14
C ARG A 422 -29.11 -18.39 -7.78
N ILE A 423 -28.13 -18.35 -6.88
CA ILE A 423 -28.28 -17.69 -5.57
C ILE A 423 -28.51 -16.19 -5.74
N VAL A 424 -27.72 -15.53 -6.59
CA VAL A 424 -27.86 -14.08 -6.87
C VAL A 424 -29.24 -13.78 -7.46
N ARG A 425 -29.72 -14.62 -8.38
CA ARG A 425 -31.04 -14.48 -8.99
C ARG A 425 -32.18 -14.62 -7.99
N THR A 426 -32.14 -15.67 -7.17
CA THR A 426 -33.25 -16.06 -6.29
C THR A 426 -33.45 -15.10 -5.12
N ARG A 427 -32.40 -14.40 -4.70
CA ARG A 427 -32.42 -13.57 -3.48
C ARG A 427 -32.60 -12.06 -3.71
N HIS A 428 -33.22 -11.66 -4.83
CA HIS A 428 -33.61 -10.27 -5.17
C HIS A 428 -32.51 -9.19 -5.03
N ASN A 429 -31.85 -8.91 -6.16
CA ASN A 429 -31.14 -7.67 -6.52
C ASN A 429 -30.07 -7.13 -5.53
N PRO A 430 -28.96 -7.85 -5.26
CA PRO A 430 -27.70 -7.14 -5.26
C PRO A 430 -27.47 -6.69 -6.70
N PRO A 431 -27.33 -5.39 -6.96
CA PRO A 431 -27.17 -4.92 -8.33
C PRO A 431 -25.90 -5.55 -8.96
N LEU A 432 -25.96 -5.85 -10.26
CA LEU A 432 -24.93 -6.48 -11.11
C LEU A 432 -23.48 -6.12 -10.80
N HIS A 433 -23.25 -4.89 -10.35
CA HIS A 433 -21.94 -4.43 -9.93
C HIS A 433 -21.35 -5.27 -8.78
N THR A 434 -22.15 -5.96 -7.96
CA THR A 434 -21.60 -6.80 -6.89
C THR A 434 -20.84 -8.01 -7.45
N LEU A 435 -21.33 -8.62 -8.54
CA LEU A 435 -20.66 -9.72 -9.23
C LEU A 435 -19.51 -9.27 -10.14
N GLY A 436 -19.62 -8.08 -10.73
CA GLY A 436 -18.60 -7.56 -11.64
C GLY A 436 -17.48 -6.78 -10.94
N VAL A 437 -17.81 -6.02 -9.90
CA VAL A 437 -16.88 -5.09 -9.24
C VAL A 437 -16.02 -5.86 -8.24
N MET A 438 -16.56 -6.59 -7.26
CA MET A 438 -15.70 -7.18 -6.22
C MET A 438 -14.70 -8.23 -6.76
N PRO A 439 -15.09 -9.18 -7.63
CA PRO A 439 -14.12 -10.05 -8.28
C PRO A 439 -13.15 -9.30 -9.19
N ALA A 440 -13.57 -8.25 -9.92
CA ALA A 440 -12.63 -7.44 -10.68
C ALA A 440 -11.66 -6.62 -9.80
N LEU A 441 -12.12 -6.13 -8.64
CA LEU A 441 -11.31 -5.38 -7.68
C LEU A 441 -10.29 -6.30 -6.97
N ILE A 442 -10.63 -7.56 -6.77
CA ILE A 442 -9.78 -8.53 -6.05
C ILE A 442 -8.92 -9.34 -7.03
N LEU A 443 -9.39 -9.60 -8.25
CA LEU A 443 -8.88 -10.67 -9.12
C LEU A 443 -8.62 -10.22 -10.57
N GLY A 444 -8.97 -8.97 -10.92
CA GLY A 444 -8.75 -8.36 -12.22
C GLY A 444 -9.81 -8.70 -13.28
N ILE A 445 -9.97 -7.79 -14.25
CA ILE A 445 -10.97 -7.90 -15.35
C ILE A 445 -10.76 -9.17 -16.19
N GLY A 446 -9.52 -9.62 -16.36
CA GLY A 446 -9.21 -10.84 -17.13
C GLY A 446 -9.91 -12.07 -16.56
N ARG A 447 -9.92 -12.24 -15.23
CA ARG A 447 -10.57 -13.38 -14.58
C ARG A 447 -12.09 -13.34 -14.68
N VAL A 448 -12.68 -12.15 -14.67
CA VAL A 448 -14.12 -11.98 -14.92
C VAL A 448 -14.47 -12.45 -16.34
N LEU A 449 -13.64 -12.15 -17.33
CA LEU A 449 -13.83 -12.63 -18.70
C LEU A 449 -13.66 -14.15 -18.80
N ASP A 450 -12.68 -14.74 -18.10
CA ASP A 450 -12.50 -16.20 -18.04
C ASP A 450 -13.74 -16.89 -17.46
N ILE A 451 -14.30 -16.36 -16.37
CA ILE A 451 -15.55 -16.84 -15.75
C ILE A 451 -16.71 -16.75 -16.74
N GLY A 452 -16.87 -15.61 -17.40
CA GLY A 452 -17.91 -15.39 -18.40
C GLY A 452 -17.77 -16.34 -19.59
N GLN A 453 -16.56 -16.56 -20.08
CA GLN A 453 -16.27 -17.48 -21.19
C GLN A 453 -16.55 -18.94 -20.81
N ALA A 454 -16.15 -19.37 -19.60
CA ALA A 454 -16.45 -20.70 -19.11
C ALA A 454 -17.96 -20.95 -19.01
N PHE A 455 -18.71 -19.99 -18.45
CA PHE A 455 -20.16 -20.06 -18.37
C PHE A 455 -20.83 -20.08 -19.75
N ALA A 456 -20.38 -19.21 -20.67
CA ALA A 456 -20.87 -19.18 -22.04
C ALA A 456 -20.61 -20.50 -22.78
N GLY A 457 -19.44 -21.11 -22.57
CA GLY A 457 -19.05 -22.40 -23.14
C GLY A 457 -19.77 -23.62 -22.55
N ALA A 458 -20.41 -23.50 -21.38
CA ALA A 458 -21.09 -24.63 -20.73
C ALA A 458 -22.27 -25.15 -21.58
N PRO A 459 -22.43 -26.48 -21.76
CA PRO A 459 -23.54 -27.02 -22.57
C PRO A 459 -24.90 -26.70 -21.95
N ALA A 460 -25.76 -25.99 -22.68
CA ALA A 460 -27.08 -25.55 -22.19
C ALA A 460 -28.05 -26.70 -21.87
N GLN A 461 -27.76 -27.91 -22.38
CA GLN A 461 -28.55 -29.11 -22.16
C GLN A 461 -28.10 -29.91 -20.92
N ASP A 462 -26.98 -29.54 -20.30
CA ASP A 462 -26.48 -30.23 -19.11
C ASP A 462 -27.37 -29.92 -17.91
N ARG A 463 -28.20 -30.90 -17.55
CA ARG A 463 -29.15 -30.79 -16.43
C ARG A 463 -28.48 -30.73 -15.06
N SER A 464 -27.21 -31.13 -14.95
CA SER A 464 -26.46 -30.97 -13.70
C SER A 464 -26.13 -29.49 -13.44
N LEU A 465 -25.85 -28.74 -14.50
CA LEU A 465 -25.54 -27.30 -14.45
C LEU A 465 -26.81 -26.44 -14.52
N PHE A 466 -27.76 -26.84 -15.38
CA PHE A 466 -29.02 -26.13 -15.65
C PHE A 466 -30.21 -27.08 -15.46
N PRO A 467 -30.68 -27.28 -14.21
CA PRO A 467 -31.81 -28.18 -13.91
C PRO A 467 -33.07 -27.89 -14.72
N SER A 468 -33.34 -26.62 -15.03
CA SER A 468 -34.50 -26.18 -15.82
C SER A 468 -34.19 -26.11 -17.33
N GLY A 469 -33.02 -26.58 -17.75
CA GLY A 469 -32.58 -26.63 -19.14
C GLY A 469 -32.12 -25.27 -19.71
N PRO A 470 -32.11 -25.11 -21.04
CA PRO A 470 -31.53 -23.94 -21.71
C PRO A 470 -32.11 -22.59 -21.28
N GLN A 471 -33.37 -22.57 -20.85
CA GLN A 471 -34.03 -21.35 -20.37
C GLN A 471 -33.35 -20.80 -19.12
N GLU A 472 -32.93 -21.64 -18.17
CA GLU A 472 -32.23 -21.20 -16.96
C GLU A 472 -30.88 -20.56 -17.29
N LYS A 473 -30.16 -21.11 -18.29
CA LYS A 473 -28.91 -20.52 -18.77
C LYS A 473 -29.15 -19.13 -19.38
N LEU A 474 -30.20 -18.99 -20.20
CA LEU A 474 -30.54 -17.73 -20.84
C LEU A 474 -30.97 -16.67 -19.83
N GLU A 475 -31.77 -17.06 -18.84
CA GLU A 475 -32.17 -16.18 -17.74
C GLU A 475 -30.96 -15.77 -16.88
N SER A 476 -29.98 -16.65 -16.70
CA SER A 476 -28.73 -16.34 -15.99
C SER A 476 -27.82 -15.37 -16.76
N LEU A 477 -27.94 -15.29 -18.10
CA LEU A 477 -27.25 -14.29 -18.94
C LEU A 477 -28.00 -12.95 -19.03
N SER A 478 -29.30 -12.96 -18.70
CA SER A 478 -30.13 -11.75 -18.68
C SER A 478 -30.01 -10.96 -17.38
N LEU A 479 -29.37 -11.56 -16.37
CA LEU A 479 -28.83 -10.87 -15.19
C LEU A 479 -27.63 -10.06 -15.63
#